data_AF-A0A1D6N5K3-F1
#
_entry.id   AF-A0A1D6N5K3-F1
#
_cell.length_a   1.000
_cell.length_b   1.000
_cell.length_c   1.000
_cell.angle_alpha   90.00
_cell.angle_beta   90.00
_cell.angle_gamma   90.00
#
_symmetry.space_group_name_H-M   'P 1'
#
loop_
_entity.id
_entity.type
_entity.pdbx_description
1 polymer ?
#
loop_
_entity_poly.entity_id
_entity_poly.type
_entity_poly.pdbx_seq_one_letter_code
_entity_poly.pdbx_strand_id
1 'polypeptide(L)'
;MSAAFLTLLYTPSVYEHQLQSSSRLVNGWIWDKRSSDPRYISSASIQWEDVYKSMQNLNVGEQKLSVGLLNFNRTEFSAWTHMLPESDFSVIRLEHANESITWQTLYPEWIDEEEETEIPSCPSLPDPSFSRATHFDVVAVKLPCTRVAGWSRDVARLHLQLSAAKLAAATARGNRGIHVLFVTDCFPIPNLFSCKDLVKREGNAWMYKPDVKALKEKLRLPVGSCELAVPLNAKGKFTTR
;
A
#
# COMPACT_ATOMS: atom_id res chain seq x y z
N MET A 1 31.99 -71.64 -2.35
CA MET A 1 32.31 -70.52 -1.45
C MET A 1 31.26 -69.44 -1.71
N SER A 2 30.33 -69.27 -0.76
CA SER A 2 29.17 -68.38 -0.88
C SER A 2 29.46 -67.11 -0.08
N ALA A 3 29.38 -65.93 -0.72
CA ALA A 3 29.53 -64.65 -0.04
C ALA A 3 28.18 -63.93 -0.06
N ALA A 4 27.61 -63.74 1.14
CA ALA A 4 26.39 -62.98 1.37
C ALA A 4 26.74 -61.49 1.53
N PHE A 5 26.09 -60.62 0.75
CA PHE A 5 26.16 -59.18 0.92
C PHE A 5 24.96 -58.71 1.74
N LEU A 6 25.21 -58.23 2.97
CA LEU A 6 24.23 -57.50 3.77
C LEU A 6 24.17 -56.05 3.31
N THR A 7 23.05 -55.63 2.73
CA THR A 7 22.73 -54.22 2.52
C THR A 7 21.97 -53.67 3.72
N LEU A 8 22.63 -52.86 4.55
CA LEU A 8 22.00 -52.07 5.61
C LEU A 8 21.28 -50.87 4.99
N LEU A 9 19.95 -50.89 4.97
CA LEU A 9 19.14 -49.72 4.65
C LEU A 9 19.05 -48.83 5.89
N TYR A 10 19.84 -47.77 5.91
CA TYR A 10 19.69 -46.67 6.86
C TYR A 10 18.50 -45.79 6.43
N THR A 11 17.38 -45.88 7.15
CA THR A 11 16.30 -44.89 7.06
C THR A 11 16.68 -43.69 7.92
N PRO A 12 16.72 -42.45 7.39
CA PRO A 12 16.84 -41.29 8.25
C PRO A 12 15.52 -41.08 8.98
N SER A 13 15.54 -41.19 10.30
CA SER A 13 14.42 -40.79 11.16
C SER A 13 14.18 -39.29 10.96
N VAL A 14 13.04 -38.94 10.37
CA VAL A 14 12.55 -37.56 10.31
C VAL A 14 12.25 -37.13 11.75
N TYR A 15 13.19 -36.39 12.35
CA TYR A 15 12.93 -35.64 13.57
C TYR A 15 12.06 -34.44 13.18
N GLU A 16 10.77 -34.59 13.39
CA GLU A 16 9.79 -33.52 13.30
C GLU A 16 9.98 -32.59 14.50
N HIS A 17 10.96 -31.69 14.40
CA HIS A 17 11.02 -30.54 15.30
C HIS A 17 9.84 -29.65 14.96
N GLN A 18 8.82 -29.78 15.78
CA GLN A 18 7.66 -28.91 15.90
C GLN A 18 8.12 -27.49 16.26
N LEU A 19 8.65 -26.76 15.27
CA LEU A 19 8.82 -25.32 15.34
C LEU A 19 7.44 -24.71 15.22
N GLN A 20 6.83 -24.48 16.37
CA GLN A 20 5.69 -23.58 16.55
C GLN A 20 6.12 -22.15 16.17
N SER A 21 6.34 -21.90 14.88
CA SER A 21 6.26 -20.55 14.35
C SER A 21 4.79 -20.20 14.30
N SER A 22 4.39 -19.24 15.14
CA SER A 22 3.06 -18.66 15.19
C SER A 22 2.78 -17.85 13.90
N SER A 23 2.80 -18.49 12.75
CA SER A 23 2.11 -17.97 11.57
C SER A 23 0.63 -18.22 11.81
N ARG A 24 -0.07 -17.19 12.32
CA ARG A 24 -1.53 -17.16 12.22
C ARG A 24 -1.85 -17.23 10.72
N LEU A 25 -2.10 -18.43 10.22
CA LEU A 25 -2.64 -18.69 8.90
C LEU A 25 -3.98 -17.96 8.84
N VAL A 26 -3.96 -16.74 8.32
CA VAL A 26 -5.17 -16.01 7.96
C VAL A 26 -5.72 -16.73 6.74
N ASN A 27 -6.63 -17.67 7.02
CA ASN A 27 -7.34 -18.53 6.08
C ASN A 27 -7.76 -17.78 4.81
N GLY A 28 -7.80 -18.51 3.69
CA GLY A 28 -8.00 -18.07 2.30
C GLY A 28 -9.28 -17.30 1.94
N TRP A 29 -9.88 -16.55 2.86
CA TRP A 29 -11.05 -15.69 2.66
C TRP A 29 -10.69 -14.25 2.25
N ILE A 30 -9.42 -13.84 2.37
CA ILE A 30 -8.98 -12.48 1.95
C ILE A 30 -9.01 -12.31 0.43
N TRP A 31 -8.71 -13.37 -0.30
CA TRP A 31 -8.47 -13.31 -1.75
C TRP A 31 -9.65 -13.80 -2.60
N ASP A 32 -10.67 -14.42 -1.98
CA ASP A 32 -11.77 -15.05 -2.70
C ASP A 32 -13.03 -14.15 -2.76
N LYS A 33 -13.47 -13.86 -3.98
CA LYS A 33 -14.81 -13.38 -4.37
C LYS A 33 -15.28 -11.98 -3.89
N ARG A 34 -14.57 -10.92 -4.26
CA ARG A 34 -15.23 -9.64 -4.59
C ARG A 34 -14.80 -9.22 -5.98
N SER A 35 -15.75 -8.67 -6.75
CA SER A 35 -15.53 -8.12 -8.09
C SER A 35 -14.22 -7.36 -8.11
N SER A 36 -13.20 -7.91 -8.79
CA SER A 36 -11.93 -7.23 -8.94
C SER A 36 -12.20 -6.08 -9.87
N ASP A 37 -12.34 -4.88 -9.30
CA ASP A 37 -12.51 -3.66 -10.08
C ASP A 37 -11.29 -3.54 -11.00
N PRO A 38 -11.49 -3.57 -12.34
CA PRO A 38 -10.39 -3.59 -13.28
C PRO A 38 -9.49 -2.35 -13.16
N ARG A 39 -10.00 -1.24 -12.60
CA ARG A 39 -9.21 -0.02 -12.35
C ARG A 39 -8.04 -0.26 -11.39
N TYR A 40 -8.15 -1.23 -10.46
CA TYR A 40 -7.11 -1.51 -9.46
C TYR A 40 -6.10 -2.56 -9.91
N ILE A 41 -6.36 -3.26 -11.03
CA ILE A 41 -5.50 -4.31 -11.55
C ILE A 41 -4.21 -3.69 -12.10
N SER A 42 -3.07 -4.11 -11.55
CA SER A 42 -1.75 -3.71 -12.03
C SER A 42 -1.15 -4.76 -12.95
N SER A 43 -0.88 -4.36 -14.20
CA SER A 43 -0.13 -5.12 -15.20
C SER A 43 1.39 -5.10 -14.98
N ALA A 44 1.89 -4.34 -14.00
CA ALA A 44 3.32 -4.27 -13.72
C ALA A 44 3.86 -5.64 -13.30
N SER A 45 4.84 -6.15 -14.04
CA SER A 45 5.59 -7.34 -13.66
C SER A 45 6.50 -7.01 -12.47
N ILE A 46 6.47 -7.83 -11.43
CA ILE A 46 7.34 -7.64 -10.26
C ILE A 46 8.69 -8.33 -10.53
N GLN A 47 9.75 -7.54 -10.60
CA GLN A 47 11.12 -8.08 -10.58
C GLN A 47 11.54 -8.23 -9.11
N TRP A 48 11.41 -9.44 -8.56
CA TRP A 48 11.63 -9.70 -7.13
C TRP A 48 13.05 -9.39 -6.66
N GLU A 49 14.05 -9.55 -7.54
CA GLU A 49 15.43 -9.15 -7.28
C GLU A 49 15.55 -7.64 -7.00
N ASP A 50 14.84 -6.81 -7.75
CA ASP A 50 14.84 -5.36 -7.58
C ASP A 50 14.13 -4.95 -6.28
N VAL A 51 13.04 -5.64 -5.94
CA VAL A 51 12.35 -5.49 -4.65
C VAL A 51 13.29 -5.85 -3.49
N TYR A 52 13.97 -6.99 -3.57
CA TYR A 52 14.93 -7.44 -2.56
C TYR A 52 16.07 -6.44 -2.39
N LYS A 53 16.71 -6.01 -3.48
CA LYS A 53 17.76 -4.98 -3.48
C LYS A 53 17.30 -3.65 -2.90
N SER A 54 16.03 -3.29 -3.10
CA SER A 54 15.45 -2.06 -2.54
C SER A 54 15.26 -2.14 -1.03
N MET A 55 15.11 -3.34 -0.47
CA MET A 55 14.88 -3.59 0.96
C MET A 55 16.13 -4.00 1.74
N GLN A 56 17.21 -4.41 1.06
CA GLN A 56 18.42 -4.96 1.69
C GLN A 56 19.01 -4.05 2.79
N ASN A 57 18.99 -2.72 2.58
CA ASN A 57 19.52 -1.75 3.55
C ASN A 57 18.63 -1.55 4.78
N LEU A 58 17.40 -2.07 4.78
CA LEU A 58 16.49 -2.06 5.93
C LEU A 58 16.73 -3.28 6.84
N ASN A 59 17.31 -4.35 6.30
CA ASN A 59 17.61 -5.60 7.00
C ASN A 59 18.99 -5.57 7.69
N VAL A 60 19.56 -4.40 7.95
CA VAL A 60 20.86 -4.29 8.64
C VAL A 60 20.70 -4.77 10.08
N GLY A 61 21.20 -5.99 10.35
CA GLY A 61 21.23 -6.59 11.69
C GLY A 61 20.14 -7.63 11.99
N GLU A 62 19.70 -8.43 11.00
CA GLU A 62 18.75 -9.55 11.19
C GLU A 62 17.40 -9.12 11.80
N GLN A 63 17.00 -7.88 11.56
CA GLN A 63 15.77 -7.36 12.13
C GLN A 63 14.56 -7.88 11.34
N LYS A 64 13.74 -8.71 12.00
CA LYS A 64 12.44 -9.15 11.50
C LYS A 64 11.59 -7.93 11.12
N LEU A 65 11.33 -7.77 9.82
CA LEU A 65 10.52 -6.66 9.32
C LEU A 65 9.03 -6.97 9.47
N SER A 66 8.24 -5.96 9.79
CA SER A 66 6.78 -5.98 9.68
C SER A 66 6.37 -5.25 8.39
N VAL A 67 5.78 -5.97 7.44
CA VAL A 67 5.42 -5.46 6.10
C VAL A 67 3.91 -5.48 5.88
N GLY A 68 3.34 -4.32 5.58
CA GLY A 68 1.96 -4.17 5.14
C GLY A 68 1.87 -4.26 3.61
N LEU A 69 1.12 -5.21 3.08
CA LEU A 69 0.97 -5.45 1.64
C LEU A 69 -0.38 -4.94 1.14
N LEU A 70 -0.37 -3.96 0.22
CA LEU A 70 -1.56 -3.37 -0.39
C LEU A 70 -1.60 -3.65 -1.90
N ASN A 71 -2.73 -4.18 -2.38
CA ASN A 71 -2.99 -4.45 -3.80
C ASN A 71 -2.02 -5.44 -4.49
N PHE A 72 -1.43 -6.37 -3.73
CA PHE A 72 -0.78 -7.55 -4.28
C PHE A 72 -1.77 -8.69 -4.39
N ASN A 73 -1.60 -9.62 -5.32
CA ASN A 73 -2.46 -10.80 -5.40
C ASN A 73 -1.91 -11.96 -4.55
N ARG A 74 -2.64 -13.09 -4.52
CA ARG A 74 -2.27 -14.28 -3.73
C ARG A 74 -0.90 -14.88 -4.13
N THR A 75 -0.57 -14.94 -5.42
CA THR A 75 0.71 -15.52 -5.85
C THR A 75 1.87 -14.59 -5.51
N GLU A 76 1.66 -13.28 -5.60
CA GLU A 76 2.62 -12.26 -5.18
C GLU A 76 2.83 -12.26 -3.65
N PHE A 77 1.76 -12.48 -2.86
CA PHE A 77 1.88 -12.69 -1.42
C PHE A 77 2.79 -13.89 -1.10
N SER A 78 2.61 -15.02 -1.79
CA SER A 78 3.50 -16.18 -1.62
C SER A 78 4.94 -15.84 -1.98
N ALA A 79 5.20 -15.07 -3.05
CA ALA A 79 6.56 -14.66 -3.40
C ALA A 79 7.19 -13.74 -2.34
N TRP A 80 6.42 -12.81 -1.76
CA TRP A 80 6.85 -11.98 -0.62
C TRP A 80 7.34 -12.83 0.56
N THR A 81 6.56 -13.84 0.96
CA THR A 81 6.92 -14.70 2.11
C THR A 81 8.14 -15.58 1.82
N HIS A 82 8.34 -16.01 0.57
CA HIS A 82 9.55 -16.76 0.20
C HIS A 82 10.80 -15.89 0.15
N MET A 83 10.67 -14.62 -0.28
CA MET A 83 11.78 -13.69 -0.39
C MET A 83 12.34 -13.25 0.97
N LEU A 84 11.47 -13.10 1.98
CA LEU A 84 11.86 -12.70 3.34
C LEU A 84 11.18 -13.60 4.40
N PRO A 85 11.63 -14.86 4.56
CA PRO A 85 10.94 -15.85 5.40
C PRO A 85 10.87 -15.47 6.88
N GLU A 86 11.83 -14.69 7.37
CA GLU A 86 11.89 -14.24 8.76
C GLU A 86 11.00 -13.03 9.06
N SER A 87 10.37 -12.41 8.04
CA SER A 87 9.56 -11.20 8.20
C SER A 87 8.07 -11.49 8.41
N ASP A 88 7.38 -10.59 9.10
CA ASP A 88 5.92 -10.64 9.27
C ASP A 88 5.22 -9.88 8.14
N PHE A 89 4.19 -10.50 7.56
CA PHE A 89 3.40 -9.91 6.48
C PHE A 89 1.93 -9.77 6.88
N SER A 90 1.36 -8.60 6.62
CA SER A 90 -0.08 -8.34 6.79
C SER A 90 -0.68 -7.86 5.49
N VAL A 91 -1.70 -8.56 5.00
CA VAL A 91 -2.47 -8.10 3.84
C VAL A 91 -3.41 -6.98 4.28
N ILE A 92 -3.31 -5.83 3.63
CA ILE A 92 -4.17 -4.69 3.90
C ILE A 92 -5.37 -4.74 2.96
N ARG A 93 -6.56 -4.82 3.56
CA ARG A 93 -7.82 -4.79 2.81
C ARG A 93 -8.19 -3.35 2.48
N LEU A 94 -8.56 -3.12 1.23
CA LEU A 94 -9.07 -1.84 0.74
C LEU A 94 -10.32 -2.11 -0.09
N GLU A 95 -11.46 -1.51 0.27
CA GLU A 95 -12.65 -1.54 -0.59
C GLU A 95 -12.41 -0.59 -1.77
N HIS A 96 -12.83 -0.97 -2.98
CA HIS A 96 -12.66 -0.13 -4.16
C HIS A 96 -13.55 1.11 -4.10
N ALA A 97 -13.09 2.20 -4.73
CA ALA A 97 -13.90 3.39 -4.96
C ALA A 97 -15.19 2.99 -5.72
N ASN A 98 -16.30 3.69 -5.45
CA ASN A 98 -17.51 3.50 -6.25
C ASN A 98 -17.21 3.78 -7.73
N GLU A 99 -17.85 3.05 -8.65
CA GLU A 99 -17.71 3.24 -10.08
C GLU A 99 -18.14 4.64 -10.53
N SER A 100 -19.06 5.28 -9.79
CA SER A 100 -19.46 6.68 -10.03
C SER A 100 -18.38 7.71 -9.73
N ILE A 101 -17.35 7.35 -8.95
CA ILE A 101 -16.23 8.25 -8.63
C ILE A 101 -15.26 8.26 -9.81
N THR A 102 -15.23 9.39 -10.50
CA THR A 102 -14.33 9.68 -11.62
C THR A 102 -13.30 10.73 -11.22
N TRP A 103 -12.32 10.96 -12.08
CA TRP A 103 -11.36 12.04 -11.85
C TRP A 103 -12.07 13.40 -11.81
N GLN A 104 -13.04 13.63 -12.70
CA GLN A 104 -13.80 14.87 -12.83
C GLN A 104 -14.70 15.13 -11.63
N THR A 105 -15.19 14.08 -10.95
CA THR A 105 -15.97 14.27 -9.71
C THR A 105 -15.09 14.67 -8.52
N LEU A 106 -13.82 14.25 -8.50
CA LEU A 106 -12.87 14.67 -7.46
C LEU A 106 -12.22 16.02 -7.77
N TYR A 107 -11.84 16.23 -9.03
CA TYR A 107 -11.15 17.42 -9.53
C TYR A 107 -11.88 17.99 -10.75
N PRO A 108 -13.06 18.61 -10.55
CA PRO A 108 -13.75 19.32 -11.63
C PRO A 108 -12.92 20.51 -12.13
N GLU A 109 -13.19 20.93 -13.37
CA GLU A 109 -12.52 22.10 -13.97
C GLU A 109 -12.91 23.42 -13.30
N TRP A 110 -14.14 23.48 -12.78
CA TRP A 110 -14.70 24.63 -12.09
C TRP A 110 -15.44 24.18 -10.83
N ILE A 111 -15.40 24.99 -9.79
CA ILE A 111 -16.18 24.84 -8.57
C ILE A 111 -16.85 26.18 -8.25
N ASP A 112 -18.07 26.13 -7.72
CA ASP A 112 -18.69 27.29 -7.09
C ASP A 112 -18.07 27.46 -5.70
N GLU A 113 -16.98 28.22 -5.63
CA GLU A 113 -16.21 28.42 -4.39
C GLU A 113 -17.06 29.02 -3.26
N GLU A 114 -18.12 29.76 -3.60
CA GLU A 114 -18.98 30.44 -2.65
C GLU A 114 -20.31 29.71 -2.38
N GLU A 115 -20.52 28.55 -3.02
CA GLU A 115 -21.76 27.76 -2.98
C GLU A 115 -23.03 28.60 -3.24
N GLU A 116 -22.95 29.67 -4.05
CA GLU A 116 -24.08 30.57 -4.31
C GLU A 116 -25.20 29.90 -5.11
N THR A 117 -24.83 28.95 -5.97
CA THR A 117 -25.72 28.32 -6.94
C THR A 117 -25.81 26.81 -6.75
N GLU A 118 -24.70 26.15 -6.42
CA GLU A 118 -24.63 24.70 -6.28
C GLU A 118 -23.80 24.29 -5.06
N ILE A 119 -24.31 23.33 -4.27
CA ILE A 119 -23.53 22.69 -3.21
C ILE A 119 -22.85 21.46 -3.82
N PRO A 120 -21.51 21.42 -3.92
CA PRO A 120 -20.82 20.30 -4.54
C PRO A 120 -20.97 19.03 -3.68
N SER A 121 -21.39 17.93 -4.31
CA SER A 121 -21.32 16.61 -3.67
C SER A 121 -19.91 16.06 -3.80
N CYS A 122 -19.18 15.98 -2.69
CA CYS A 122 -17.83 15.43 -2.65
C CYS A 122 -17.84 13.95 -2.28
N PRO A 123 -17.58 13.04 -3.24
CA PRO A 123 -17.53 11.63 -2.93
C PRO A 123 -16.26 11.31 -2.14
N SER A 124 -16.40 10.52 -1.08
CA SER A 124 -15.26 10.04 -0.30
C SER A 124 -14.70 8.73 -0.85
N LEU A 125 -13.38 8.55 -0.72
CA LEU A 125 -12.70 7.30 -1.01
C LEU A 125 -12.67 6.42 0.26
N PRO A 126 -12.98 5.11 0.16
CA PRO A 126 -12.93 4.20 1.30
C PRO A 126 -11.55 4.17 1.99
N ASP A 127 -11.51 4.08 3.32
CA ASP A 127 -10.23 3.95 4.03
C ASP A 127 -9.70 2.50 4.02
N PRO A 128 -8.37 2.31 4.07
CA PRO A 128 -7.78 0.99 4.25
C PRO A 128 -8.14 0.41 5.63
N SER A 129 -8.44 -0.88 5.68
CA SER A 129 -8.77 -1.59 6.91
C SER A 129 -7.52 -2.21 7.54
N PHE A 130 -7.17 -1.77 8.75
CA PHE A 130 -6.05 -2.27 9.54
C PHE A 130 -6.29 -2.02 11.03
N SER A 131 -5.64 -2.81 11.90
CA SER A 131 -5.65 -2.55 13.34
C SER A 131 -4.75 -1.36 13.66
N ARG A 132 -5.26 -0.39 14.42
CA ARG A 132 -4.47 0.77 14.88
C ARG A 132 -3.32 0.40 15.83
N ALA A 133 -3.35 -0.81 16.40
CA ALA A 133 -2.25 -1.32 17.22
C ALA A 133 -1.11 -1.92 16.36
N THR A 134 -1.33 -2.10 15.06
CA THR A 134 -0.31 -2.64 14.16
C THR A 134 0.69 -1.57 13.77
N HIS A 135 1.97 -1.95 13.76
CA HIS A 135 3.07 -1.13 13.27
C HIS A 135 3.74 -1.85 12.11
N PHE A 136 4.14 -1.08 11.10
CA PHE A 136 4.87 -1.57 9.94
C PHE A 136 6.19 -0.82 9.82
N ASP A 137 7.23 -1.55 9.40
CA ASP A 137 8.51 -0.98 8.98
C ASP A 137 8.45 -0.57 7.50
N VAL A 138 7.67 -1.33 6.70
CA VAL A 138 7.45 -1.09 5.28
C VAL A 138 5.96 -1.24 4.92
N VAL A 139 5.40 -0.25 4.22
CA VAL A 139 4.13 -0.40 3.50
C VAL A 139 4.46 -0.58 2.03
N ALA A 140 4.27 -1.79 1.51
CA ALA A 140 4.42 -2.05 0.09
C ALA A 140 3.07 -1.94 -0.62
N VAL A 141 3.04 -1.30 -1.77
CA VAL A 141 1.84 -1.14 -2.58
C VAL A 141 2.15 -1.34 -4.07
N LYS A 142 1.33 -2.14 -4.73
CA LYS A 142 1.38 -2.31 -6.19
C LYS A 142 0.39 -1.35 -6.85
N LEU A 143 0.85 -0.51 -7.78
CA LEU A 143 -0.04 0.46 -8.45
C LEU A 143 -0.36 0.04 -9.88
N PRO A 144 -1.62 0.25 -10.34
CA PRO A 144 -1.93 0.23 -11.75
C PRO A 144 -1.17 1.37 -12.48
N CYS A 145 -0.77 1.12 -13.71
CA CYS A 145 -0.08 2.08 -14.56
C CYS A 145 -0.47 1.80 -16.01
N THR A 146 -1.35 2.64 -16.55
CA THR A 146 -1.66 2.64 -17.99
C THR A 146 -0.65 3.57 -18.66
N ARG A 147 0.05 3.14 -19.71
CA ARG A 147 1.03 4.00 -20.42
C ARG A 147 0.37 4.94 -21.44
N VAL A 148 -0.91 5.24 -21.25
CA VAL A 148 -1.69 6.13 -22.13
C VAL A 148 -1.70 7.55 -21.56
N ALA A 149 -2.08 8.53 -22.39
CA ALA A 149 -2.26 9.90 -21.93
C ALA A 149 -3.27 9.95 -20.77
N GLY A 150 -2.96 10.73 -19.72
CA GLY A 150 -3.84 10.87 -18.55
C GLY A 150 -3.62 9.83 -17.45
N TRP A 151 -2.59 9.00 -17.50
CA TRP A 151 -2.26 8.00 -16.46
C TRP A 151 -2.12 8.58 -15.04
N SER A 152 -1.79 9.88 -14.93
CA SER A 152 -1.68 10.60 -13.65
C SER A 152 -3.04 11.00 -13.09
N ARG A 153 -4.09 11.02 -13.92
CA ARG A 153 -5.48 11.34 -13.58
C ARG A 153 -6.32 10.06 -13.42
N ASP A 154 -5.84 9.15 -12.57
CA ASP A 154 -6.46 7.85 -12.33
C ASP A 154 -6.91 7.70 -10.88
N VAL A 155 -8.20 7.41 -10.68
CA VAL A 155 -8.83 7.32 -9.35
C VAL A 155 -8.28 6.16 -8.53
N ALA A 156 -8.11 4.97 -9.12
CA ALA A 156 -7.62 3.80 -8.39
C ALA A 156 -6.17 3.99 -7.95
N ARG A 157 -5.35 4.55 -8.83
CA ARG A 157 -3.96 4.91 -8.55
C ARG A 157 -3.86 5.99 -7.48
N LEU A 158 -4.68 7.04 -7.53
CA LEU A 158 -4.75 8.06 -6.48
C LEU A 158 -5.16 7.43 -5.15
N HIS A 159 -6.21 6.61 -5.17
CA HIS A 159 -6.75 5.96 -4.00
C HIS A 159 -5.73 5.05 -3.31
N LEU A 160 -5.03 4.19 -4.06
CA LEU A 160 -3.99 3.31 -3.51
C LEU A 160 -2.84 4.09 -2.86
N GLN A 161 -2.45 5.23 -3.45
CA GLN A 161 -1.39 6.07 -2.90
C GLN A 161 -1.82 6.84 -1.66
N LEU A 162 -3.06 7.33 -1.62
CA LEU A 162 -3.65 7.91 -0.41
C LEU A 162 -3.75 6.85 0.70
N SER A 163 -4.18 5.63 0.38
CA SER A 163 -4.26 4.53 1.33
C SER A 163 -2.89 4.12 1.87
N ALA A 164 -1.86 4.03 1.01
CA ALA A 164 -0.49 3.80 1.43
C ALA A 164 0.04 4.93 2.33
N ALA A 165 -0.27 6.18 2.02
CA ALA A 165 0.08 7.33 2.86
C ALA A 165 -0.63 7.29 4.22
N LYS A 166 -1.93 6.99 4.26
CA LYS A 166 -2.74 6.86 5.49
C LYS A 166 -2.20 5.75 6.38
N LEU A 167 -1.89 4.59 5.80
CA LEU A 167 -1.24 3.48 6.50
C LEU A 167 0.10 3.94 7.09
N ALA A 168 0.97 4.52 6.27
CA ALA A 168 2.29 4.96 6.73
C ALA A 168 2.22 5.99 7.85
N ALA A 169 1.29 6.95 7.76
CA ALA A 169 1.06 7.95 8.79
C ALA A 169 0.54 7.34 10.11
N ALA A 170 -0.30 6.30 10.03
CA ALA A 170 -0.93 5.68 11.19
C ALA A 170 -0.07 4.62 11.87
N THR A 171 0.72 3.86 11.11
CA THR A 171 1.45 2.68 11.60
C THR A 171 2.94 2.94 11.87
N ALA A 172 3.45 4.13 11.55
CA ALA A 172 4.84 4.50 11.83
C ALA A 172 5.20 4.35 13.31
N ARG A 173 6.38 3.77 13.60
CA ARG A 173 6.82 3.48 14.97
C ARG A 173 7.81 4.53 15.47
N GLY A 174 7.30 5.50 16.24
CA GLY A 174 8.12 6.51 16.92
C GLY A 174 9.15 7.15 16.00
N ASN A 175 10.40 7.24 16.45
CA ASN A 175 11.48 7.89 15.70
C ASN A 175 12.13 7.02 14.61
N ARG A 176 11.78 5.72 14.50
CA ARG A 176 12.35 4.84 13.44
C ARG A 176 11.83 5.20 12.04
N GLY A 177 10.71 5.93 11.98
CA GLY A 177 10.04 6.27 10.73
C GLY A 177 9.37 5.04 10.12
N ILE A 178 9.08 5.14 8.82
CA ILE A 178 8.50 4.06 8.03
C ILE A 178 8.96 4.21 6.58
N HIS A 179 9.03 3.11 5.86
CA HIS A 179 9.27 3.12 4.42
C HIS A 179 7.99 2.80 3.64
N VAL A 180 7.88 3.37 2.44
CA VAL A 180 6.80 3.06 1.51
C VAL A 180 7.42 2.59 0.21
N LEU A 181 7.13 1.34 -0.16
CA LEU A 181 7.60 0.73 -1.39
C LEU A 181 6.48 0.74 -2.42
N PHE A 182 6.71 1.40 -3.55
CA PHE A 182 5.83 1.30 -4.72
C PHE A 182 6.40 0.30 -5.72
N VAL A 183 5.55 -0.62 -6.20
CA VAL A 183 5.83 -1.44 -7.37
C VAL A 183 4.98 -0.91 -8.53
N THR A 184 5.61 -0.15 -9.43
CA THR A 184 4.92 0.55 -10.53
C THR A 184 5.89 1.06 -11.60
N ASP A 185 5.44 1.05 -12.85
CA ASP A 185 6.19 1.58 -13.99
C ASP A 185 6.03 3.11 -14.17
N CYS A 186 5.08 3.72 -13.47
CA CYS A 186 4.75 5.13 -13.57
C CYS A 186 5.15 5.87 -12.27
N PHE A 187 5.46 7.16 -12.32
CA PHE A 187 5.89 7.89 -11.12
C PHE A 187 4.81 7.96 -10.02
N PRO A 188 5.14 7.68 -8.74
CA PRO A 188 4.27 8.00 -7.61
C PRO A 188 3.95 9.50 -7.53
N ILE A 189 2.84 9.86 -6.90
CA ILE A 189 2.34 11.23 -6.83
C ILE A 189 3.32 12.08 -6.01
N PRO A 190 3.97 13.07 -6.63
CA PRO A 190 5.04 13.84 -5.99
C PRO A 190 4.53 14.67 -4.80
N ASN A 191 3.25 15.02 -4.79
CA ASN A 191 2.63 15.76 -3.68
C ASN A 191 2.63 14.94 -2.38
N LEU A 192 2.49 13.61 -2.44
CA LEU A 192 2.56 12.73 -1.26
C LEU A 192 3.97 12.18 -1.06
N PHE A 193 4.59 11.70 -2.13
CA PHE A 193 5.88 11.00 -2.11
C PHE A 193 6.88 11.77 -2.97
N SER A 194 7.56 12.73 -2.33
CA SER A 194 8.42 13.66 -3.05
C SER A 194 9.78 13.05 -3.39
N CYS A 195 10.45 13.53 -4.43
CA CYS A 195 11.74 12.99 -4.88
C CYS A 195 12.84 13.09 -3.81
N LYS A 196 12.77 14.07 -2.89
CA LYS A 196 13.72 14.17 -1.77
C LYS A 196 13.58 13.04 -0.75
N ASP A 197 12.41 12.39 -0.70
CA ASP A 197 12.12 11.29 0.20
C ASP A 197 12.40 9.92 -0.46
N LEU A 198 12.78 9.90 -1.74
CA LEU A 198 13.14 8.68 -2.47
C LEU A 198 14.51 8.19 -1.97
N VAL A 199 14.52 7.02 -1.35
CA VAL A 199 15.73 6.40 -0.80
C VAL A 199 16.45 5.60 -1.88
N LYS A 200 15.71 4.82 -2.66
CA LYS A 200 16.27 3.92 -3.65
C LYS A 200 15.24 3.57 -4.71
N ARG A 201 15.69 3.40 -5.96
CA ARG A 201 14.89 2.86 -7.05
C ARG A 201 15.67 1.75 -7.74
N GLU A 202 15.05 0.59 -7.88
CA GLU A 202 15.55 -0.54 -8.66
C GLU A 202 14.45 -0.94 -9.64
N GLY A 203 14.67 -0.79 -10.94
CA GLY A 203 13.64 -1.04 -11.95
C GLY A 203 12.33 -0.28 -11.68
N ASN A 204 11.26 -1.04 -11.39
CA ASN A 204 9.93 -0.54 -11.05
C ASN A 204 9.61 -0.59 -9.54
N ALA A 205 10.60 -0.91 -8.70
CA ALA A 205 10.54 -0.82 -7.24
C ALA A 205 11.07 0.55 -6.77
N TRP A 206 10.20 1.34 -6.13
CA TRP A 206 10.52 2.68 -5.64
C TRP A 206 10.37 2.74 -4.12
N MET A 207 11.48 2.87 -3.42
CA MET A 207 11.52 2.92 -1.96
C MET A 207 11.58 4.37 -1.47
N TYR A 208 10.57 4.79 -0.74
CA TYR A 208 10.51 6.11 -0.09
C TYR A 208 10.63 6.00 1.42
N LYS A 209 11.16 7.04 2.05
CA LYS A 209 11.13 7.26 3.49
C LYS A 209 10.49 8.62 3.77
N PRO A 210 9.14 8.69 3.80
CA PRO A 210 8.45 9.96 3.97
C PRO A 210 8.64 10.52 5.38
N ASP A 211 8.67 11.86 5.49
CA ASP A 211 8.45 12.54 6.76
C ASP A 211 6.99 12.33 7.21
N VAL A 212 6.82 11.55 8.28
CA VAL A 212 5.51 11.18 8.82
C VAL A 212 4.70 12.39 9.27
N LYS A 213 5.34 13.44 9.79
CA LYS A 213 4.65 14.67 10.23
C LYS A 213 4.12 15.44 9.02
N ALA A 214 4.97 15.67 8.03
CA ALA A 214 4.56 16.34 6.79
C ALA A 214 3.50 15.52 6.04
N LEU A 215 3.61 14.19 6.05
CA LEU A 215 2.61 13.30 5.45
C LEU A 215 1.25 13.42 6.14
N LYS A 216 1.21 13.49 7.47
CA LYS A 216 -0.02 13.73 8.24
C LYS A 216 -0.66 15.08 7.93
N GLU A 217 0.14 16.13 7.77
CA GLU A 217 -0.36 17.45 7.39
C GLU A 217 -0.98 17.43 6.00
N LYS A 218 -0.32 16.79 5.02
CA LYS A 218 -0.86 16.61 3.67
C LYS A 218 -2.15 15.79 3.64
N LEU A 219 -2.26 14.76 4.49
CA LEU A 219 -3.47 13.92 4.59
C LEU A 219 -4.66 14.61 5.26
N ARG A 220 -4.47 15.77 5.89
CA ARG A 220 -5.58 16.60 6.39
C ARG A 220 -6.18 17.49 5.30
N LEU A 221 -5.49 17.60 4.16
CA LEU A 221 -6.00 18.35 3.03
C LEU A 221 -7.11 17.55 2.34
N PRO A 222 -8.13 18.24 1.83
CA PRO A 222 -9.16 17.65 1.01
C PRO A 222 -8.69 16.76 -0.13
N VAL A 223 -9.44 15.68 -0.39
CA VAL A 223 -9.20 14.81 -1.56
C VAL A 223 -10.11 15.27 -2.69
N GLY A 224 -9.69 16.32 -3.38
CA GLY A 224 -10.45 16.90 -4.48
C GLY A 224 -10.58 18.41 -4.36
N SER A 225 -10.93 19.07 -5.46
CA SER A 225 -11.21 20.52 -5.44
C SER A 225 -12.62 20.84 -4.96
N CYS A 226 -13.57 19.90 -5.05
CA CYS A 226 -14.96 20.14 -4.64
C CYS A 226 -15.09 20.46 -3.14
N GLU A 227 -14.17 19.97 -2.31
CA GLU A 227 -14.14 20.18 -0.85
C GLU A 227 -13.49 21.54 -0.46
N LEU A 228 -13.04 22.33 -1.45
CA LEU A 228 -12.48 23.67 -1.23
C LEU A 228 -13.56 24.76 -1.16
N ALA A 229 -14.80 24.46 -1.52
CA ALA A 229 -15.91 25.39 -1.46
C ALA A 229 -16.17 25.86 0.00
N VAL A 230 -16.43 27.15 0.18
CA VAL A 230 -16.72 27.75 1.48
C VAL A 230 -18.20 27.58 1.78
N PRO A 231 -18.58 26.81 2.83
CA PRO A 231 -19.99 26.54 3.08
C PRO A 231 -20.79 27.82 3.34
N LEU A 232 -21.95 27.99 2.70
CA LEU A 232 -22.84 29.15 2.94
C LEU A 232 -23.15 29.36 4.44
N ASN A 233 -23.30 28.26 5.19
CA ASN A 233 -23.57 28.28 6.63
C ASN A 233 -22.41 28.83 7.49
N ALA A 234 -21.20 28.91 6.95
CA ALA A 234 -20.06 29.53 7.62
C ALA A 234 -20.09 31.07 7.56
N LYS A 235 -20.77 31.65 6.55
CA LYS A 235 -20.97 33.11 6.43
C LYS A 235 -21.90 33.69 7.51
N GLY A 236 -22.70 32.85 8.18
CA GLY A 236 -23.61 33.25 9.29
C GLY A 236 -22.95 33.55 10.64
N LYS A 237 -21.61 33.41 10.78
CA LYS A 237 -20.85 33.77 12.00
C LYS A 237 -20.11 35.09 11.91
N PHE A 238 -20.27 35.84 10.82
CA PHE A 238 -19.67 37.16 10.62
C PHE A 238 -20.74 38.27 10.62
N THR A 239 -21.50 38.37 11.71
CA THR A 239 -22.35 39.52 12.08
C THR A 239 -22.62 39.32 13.58
N THR A 240 -22.30 40.18 14.54
CA THR A 240 -22.09 41.64 14.63
C THR A 240 -21.13 41.95 15.79
N ARG A 241 -20.33 43.01 15.68
CA ARG A 241 -19.80 43.75 16.82
C ARG A 241 -19.99 45.24 16.57
#